data_AF-A0A2L2NHH3-F1
#
_entry.id   AF-A0A2L2NHH3-F1
#
_cell.length_a   1.000
_cell.length_b   1.000
_cell.length_c   1.000
_cell.angle_alpha   90.00
_cell.angle_beta   90.00
_cell.angle_gamma   90.00
#
_symmetry.space_group_name_H-M   'P 1'
#
loop_
_entity.id
_entity.type
_entity.pdbx_description
1 polymer ?
#
loop_
_entity_poly.entity_id
_entity_poly.type
_entity_poly.pdbx_seq_one_letter_code
_entity_poly.pdbx_strand_id
1 'polypeptide(L)'
;MKPRRSKHSTDLDLFIDFPATKTHLAEVLGVSRSTLVTWENIAFWRIEAFRNAYPKAHDGSLDRESPLSPYQAWILSRVGRLMAQLRRSERVKGYIAKNSNDFSRFKYQQAFQQLQKLQKGA
;
A
#
# COMPACT_ATOMS: atom_id res chain seq x y z
N MET A 1 4.79 -5.79 13.22
CA MET A 1 4.59 -7.24 13.05
C MET A 1 5.39 -7.64 11.81
N LYS A 2 6.34 -8.56 11.90
CA LYS A 2 7.11 -9.01 10.72
C LYS A 2 6.26 -9.96 9.87
N PRO A 3 6.43 -10.01 8.54
CA PRO A 3 5.69 -10.95 7.71
C PRO A 3 6.01 -12.39 8.14
N ARG A 4 4.98 -13.23 8.26
CA ARG A 4 5.12 -14.60 8.77
C ARG A 4 5.79 -15.52 7.75
N ARG A 5 5.70 -15.20 6.45
CA ARG A 5 6.15 -16.09 5.36
C ARG A 5 7.43 -15.63 4.65
N SER A 6 7.84 -14.37 4.76
CA SER A 6 9.08 -13.88 4.14
C SER A 6 9.67 -12.74 4.98
N LYS A 7 10.96 -12.83 5.32
CA LYS A 7 11.64 -11.76 6.06
C LYS A 7 11.81 -10.48 5.23
N HIS A 8 11.69 -10.58 3.90
CA HIS A 8 12.02 -9.53 2.94
C HIS A 8 10.81 -8.99 2.15
N SER A 9 9.61 -9.56 2.34
CA SER A 9 8.42 -9.20 1.54
C SER A 9 7.92 -7.76 1.76
N THR A 10 8.44 -7.06 2.76
CA THR A 10 8.15 -5.64 3.03
C THR A 10 9.37 -4.74 2.85
N ASP A 11 10.47 -5.25 2.29
CA ASP A 11 11.69 -4.45 2.13
C ASP A 11 11.59 -3.51 0.93
N LEU A 12 10.79 -3.89 -0.07
CA LEU A 12 10.55 -3.13 -1.29
C LEU A 12 9.07 -2.74 -1.42
N ASP A 13 8.83 -1.69 -2.18
CA ASP A 13 7.47 -1.32 -2.56
C ASP A 13 6.96 -2.29 -3.64
N LEU A 14 5.71 -2.72 -3.50
CA LEU A 14 5.03 -3.60 -4.44
C LEU A 14 4.45 -2.78 -5.59
N PHE A 15 4.76 -3.18 -6.82
CA PHE A 15 4.15 -2.67 -8.04
C PHE A 15 3.43 -3.84 -8.72
N ILE A 16 2.14 -3.66 -8.97
CA ILE A 16 1.31 -4.63 -9.69
C ILE A 16 0.61 -3.92 -10.85
N ASP A 17 0.35 -4.63 -11.93
CA ASP A 17 -0.25 -4.04 -13.13
C ASP A 17 -1.78 -4.18 -13.16
N PHE A 18 -2.36 -4.89 -12.19
CA PHE A 18 -3.78 -5.21 -12.12
C PHE A 18 -4.36 -4.93 -10.71
N PRO A 19 -5.68 -4.67 -10.60
CA PRO A 19 -6.34 -4.56 -9.31
C PRO A 19 -6.28 -5.86 -8.50
N ALA A 20 -5.97 -5.78 -7.22
CA ALA A 20 -5.77 -6.94 -6.36
C ALA A 20 -6.66 -6.93 -5.12
N THR A 21 -7.22 -8.09 -4.77
CA THR A 21 -7.98 -8.24 -3.53
C THR A 21 -7.06 -8.18 -2.30
N LYS A 22 -7.62 -7.85 -1.13
CA LYS A 22 -6.86 -7.83 0.13
C LYS A 22 -6.27 -9.19 0.49
N THR A 23 -6.95 -10.28 0.13
CA THR A 23 -6.43 -11.64 0.35
C THR A 23 -5.18 -11.87 -0.50
N HIS A 24 -5.24 -11.55 -1.80
CA HIS A 24 -4.09 -11.67 -2.69
C HIS A 24 -2.91 -10.81 -2.23
N LEU A 25 -3.16 -9.55 -1.88
CA LEU A 25 -2.11 -8.65 -1.38
C LEU A 25 -1.48 -9.15 -0.08
N ALA A 26 -2.27 -9.70 0.84
CA ALA A 26 -1.75 -10.25 2.09
C ALA A 26 -0.84 -11.46 1.83
N GLU A 27 -1.19 -12.30 0.86
CA GLU A 27 -0.36 -13.43 0.44
C GLU A 27 0.96 -12.99 -0.18
N VAL A 28 0.92 -12.07 -1.15
CA VAL A 28 2.11 -11.51 -1.80
C VAL A 28 3.04 -10.84 -0.79
N LEU A 29 2.47 -10.07 0.15
CA LEU A 29 3.23 -9.38 1.20
C LEU A 29 3.63 -10.31 2.36
N GLY A 30 3.21 -11.57 2.37
CA GLY A 30 3.56 -12.56 3.40
C GLY A 30 3.00 -12.24 4.79
N VAL A 31 1.89 -11.49 4.87
CA VAL A 31 1.22 -11.06 6.11
C VAL A 31 -0.17 -11.66 6.24
N SER A 32 -0.79 -11.55 7.43
CA SER A 32 -2.20 -11.92 7.57
C SER A 32 -3.12 -10.86 6.96
N ARG A 33 -4.31 -11.26 6.49
CA ARG A 33 -5.34 -10.31 6.01
C ARG A 33 -5.67 -9.26 7.08
N SER A 34 -5.74 -9.63 8.35
CA SER A 34 -5.99 -8.70 9.46
C SER A 34 -4.90 -7.62 9.62
N THR A 35 -3.64 -7.99 9.37
CA THR A 35 -2.51 -7.06 9.35
C THR A 35 -2.65 -6.08 8.19
N LEU A 36 -3.01 -6.57 7.00
CA LEU A 36 -3.23 -5.72 5.84
C LEU A 36 -4.39 -4.73 6.06
N VAL A 37 -5.50 -5.18 6.67
CA VAL A 37 -6.63 -4.31 7.06
C VAL A 37 -6.19 -3.21 8.04
N THR A 38 -5.25 -3.52 8.94
CA THR A 38 -4.68 -2.50 9.85
C THR A 38 -3.92 -1.43 9.06
N TRP A 39 -3.12 -1.83 8.06
CA TRP A 39 -2.38 -0.91 7.20
C TRP A 39 -3.31 -0.07 6.33
N GLU A 40 -4.35 -0.71 5.79
CA GLU A 40 -5.43 -0.06 5.05
C GLU A 40 -6.10 1.03 5.88
N ASN A 41 -6.46 0.76 7.14
CA ASN A 41 -7.05 1.77 8.01
C ASN A 41 -6.10 2.97 8.21
N ILE A 42 -4.80 2.73 8.39
CA ILE A 42 -3.81 3.82 8.50
C ILE A 42 -3.78 4.63 7.21
N ALA A 43 -3.68 3.97 6.06
CA ALA A 43 -3.64 4.62 4.75
C ALA A 43 -4.91 5.42 4.48
N PHE A 44 -6.08 4.81 4.69
CA PHE A 44 -7.39 5.42 4.48
C PHE A 44 -7.58 6.71 5.29
N TRP A 45 -7.15 6.72 6.55
CA TRP A 45 -7.33 7.88 7.42
C TRP A 45 -6.25 8.94 7.28
N ARG A 46 -5.06 8.59 6.76
CA ARG A 46 -3.90 9.50 6.69
C ARG A 46 -3.49 9.94 5.29
N ILE A 47 -3.95 9.26 4.25
CA ILE A 47 -3.57 9.52 2.87
C ILE A 47 -4.83 9.83 2.08
N GLU A 48 -5.09 11.11 1.84
CA GLU A 48 -6.31 11.57 1.15
C GLU A 48 -6.42 10.97 -0.25
N ALA A 49 -5.34 10.94 -1.01
CA ALA A 49 -5.32 10.36 -2.35
C ALA A 49 -5.66 8.85 -2.36
N PHE A 50 -5.33 8.12 -1.28
CA PHE A 50 -5.71 6.71 -1.11
C PHE A 50 -7.22 6.57 -0.86
N ARG A 51 -7.76 7.42 0.02
CA ARG A 51 -9.20 7.46 0.32
C ARG A 51 -10.03 7.81 -0.91
N ASN A 52 -9.61 8.82 -1.66
CA ASN A 52 -10.33 9.27 -2.86
C ASN A 52 -10.26 8.25 -3.99
N ALA A 53 -9.23 7.38 -3.99
CA ALA A 53 -9.11 6.26 -4.92
C ALA A 53 -9.83 4.99 -4.44
N TYR A 54 -10.47 5.01 -3.26
CA TYR A 54 -11.08 3.82 -2.69
C TYR A 54 -12.32 3.39 -3.46
N PRO A 55 -12.50 2.09 -3.76
CA PRO A 55 -13.66 1.61 -4.48
C PRO A 55 -14.97 2.04 -3.82
N LYS A 56 -15.95 2.40 -4.65
CA LYS A 56 -17.29 2.78 -4.21
C LYS A 56 -18.31 1.77 -4.72
N ALA A 57 -19.26 1.42 -3.87
CA ALA A 57 -20.40 0.60 -4.27
C ALA A 57 -21.40 1.42 -5.09
N HIS A 58 -22.43 0.75 -5.61
CA HIS A 58 -23.48 1.36 -6.42
C HIS A 58 -24.26 2.48 -5.69
N ASP A 59 -24.33 2.39 -4.36
CA ASP A 59 -24.98 3.36 -3.47
C ASP A 59 -24.05 4.53 -3.08
N GLY A 60 -22.82 4.56 -3.60
CA GLY A 60 -21.81 5.56 -3.28
C GLY A 60 -21.07 5.31 -1.95
N SER A 61 -21.44 4.27 -1.20
CA SER A 61 -20.71 3.83 -0.01
C SER A 61 -19.36 3.22 -0.38
N LEU A 62 -18.49 3.02 0.61
CA LEU A 62 -17.18 2.42 0.38
C LEU A 62 -17.31 0.92 0.18
N ASP A 63 -16.89 0.42 -0.97
CA ASP A 63 -16.82 -1.02 -1.22
C ASP A 63 -15.50 -1.58 -0.66
N ARG A 64 -15.61 -2.24 0.49
CA ARG A 64 -14.48 -2.82 1.21
C ARG A 64 -14.04 -4.18 0.67
N GLU A 65 -14.83 -4.83 -0.17
CA GLU A 65 -14.50 -6.14 -0.73
C GLU A 65 -14.00 -6.04 -2.18
N SER A 66 -14.24 -4.90 -2.83
CA SER A 66 -13.68 -4.59 -4.14
C SER A 66 -12.14 -4.67 -4.19
N PRO A 67 -11.56 -5.14 -5.32
CA PRO A 67 -10.13 -5.11 -5.55
C PRO A 67 -9.55 -3.69 -5.43
N LEU A 68 -8.37 -3.59 -4.84
CA LEU A 68 -7.63 -2.36 -4.70
C LEU A 68 -6.80 -2.10 -5.96
N SER A 69 -6.76 -0.84 -6.40
CA SER A 69 -5.97 -0.41 -7.56
C SER A 69 -4.46 -0.60 -7.34
N PRO A 70 -3.64 -0.63 -8.42
CA PRO A 70 -2.19 -0.65 -8.34
C PRO A 70 -1.57 0.38 -7.38
N TYR A 71 -2.07 1.62 -7.44
CA TYR A 71 -1.64 2.69 -6.54
C TYR A 71 -1.94 2.36 -5.07
N GLN A 72 -3.11 1.82 -4.78
CA GLN A 72 -3.48 1.44 -3.42
C GLN A 72 -2.65 0.26 -2.92
N ALA A 73 -2.38 -0.75 -3.76
CA ALA A 73 -1.49 -1.84 -3.43
C ALA A 73 -0.07 -1.34 -3.10
N TRP A 74 0.46 -0.42 -3.91
CA TRP A 74 1.74 0.23 -3.65
C TRP A 74 1.75 0.99 -2.31
N ILE A 75 0.72 1.77 -2.02
CA ILE A 75 0.59 2.45 -0.72
C ILE A 75 0.60 1.44 0.44
N LEU A 76 -0.15 0.34 0.34
CA LEU A 76 -0.20 -0.67 1.40
C LEU A 76 1.16 -1.33 1.63
N SER A 77 1.91 -1.62 0.57
CA SER A 77 3.27 -2.17 0.69
C SER A 77 4.21 -1.18 1.40
N ARG A 78 4.14 0.11 1.06
CA ARG A 78 4.95 1.16 1.66
C ARG A 78 4.59 1.38 3.13
N VAL A 79 3.29 1.38 3.47
CA VAL A 79 2.84 1.40 4.87
C VAL A 79 3.35 0.16 5.62
N GLY A 80 3.32 -1.01 4.98
CA GLY A 80 3.89 -2.25 5.51
C GLY A 80 5.38 -2.12 5.85
N ARG A 81 6.17 -1.53 4.94
CA ARG A 81 7.59 -1.24 5.16
C ARG A 81 7.81 -0.31 6.35
N LEU A 82 7.05 0.77 6.44
CA LEU A 82 7.11 1.69 7.58
C LEU A 82 6.71 1.01 8.88
N MET A 83 5.72 0.12 8.86
CA MET A 83 5.31 -0.68 10.01
C MET A 83 6.42 -1.66 10.44
N ALA A 84 7.20 -2.21 9.51
CA ALA A 84 8.36 -3.04 9.81
C ALA A 84 9.51 -2.24 10.44
N GLN A 85 9.77 -1.04 9.93
CA GLN A 85 10.86 -0.16 10.39
C GLN A 85 10.55 0.53 11.73
N LEU A 86 9.39 1.19 11.83
CA LEU A 86 9.04 2.04 12.98
C LEU A 86 8.35 1.27 14.11
N ARG A 87 7.85 0.06 13.82
CA ARG A 87 7.18 -0.90 14.73
C ARG A 87 5.94 -0.41 15.48
N ARG A 88 5.61 0.89 15.43
CA ARG A 88 4.46 1.51 16.13
C ARG A 88 3.60 2.28 15.14
N SER A 89 2.29 2.02 15.15
CA SER A 89 1.29 2.67 14.28
C SER A 89 1.31 4.19 14.39
N GLU A 90 1.43 4.75 15.60
CA GLU A 90 1.48 6.20 15.79
C GLU A 90 2.70 6.86 15.14
N ARG A 91 3.84 6.17 15.14
CA ARG A 91 5.05 6.67 14.44
C ARG A 91 4.85 6.65 12.92
N VAL A 92 4.20 5.62 12.40
CA VAL A 92 3.85 5.54 10.97
C VAL A 92 2.88 6.66 10.59
N LYS A 93 1.82 6.88 11.38
CA LYS A 93 0.88 7.99 11.19
C LYS A 93 1.60 9.35 11.19
N GLY A 94 2.49 9.58 12.15
CA GLY A 94 3.28 10.81 12.24
C GLY A 94 4.25 10.98 11.06
N TYR A 95 4.84 9.90 10.56
CA TYR A 95 5.68 9.93 9.37
C TYR A 95 4.88 10.31 8.12
N ILE A 96 3.71 9.69 7.92
CA ILE A 96 2.83 10.00 6.78
C ILE A 96 2.40 11.47 6.82
N ALA A 97 2.04 11.99 7.99
CA ALA A 97 1.63 13.39 8.14
C ALA A 97 2.75 14.38 7.77
N LYS A 98 4.00 14.07 8.12
CA LYS A 98 5.17 14.92 7.80
C LYS A 98 5.63 14.80 6.35
N ASN A 99 5.36 13.66 5.71
CA ASN A 99 5.86 13.32 4.38
C ASN A 99 4.72 12.95 3.42
N SER A 100 3.62 13.70 3.43
CA SER A 100 2.41 13.39 2.65
C SER A 100 2.70 13.23 1.14
N ASN A 101 3.64 14.02 0.62
CA ASN A 101 4.08 13.97 -0.76
C ASN A 101 4.66 12.61 -1.18
N ASP A 102 5.26 11.86 -0.26
CA ASP A 102 5.80 10.52 -0.52
C ASP A 102 4.72 9.49 -0.83
N PHE A 103 3.46 9.80 -0.53
CA PHE A 103 2.30 8.96 -0.76
C PHE A 103 1.45 9.46 -1.92
N SER A 104 1.89 10.48 -2.65
CA SER A 104 1.14 11.04 -3.77
C SER A 104 1.10 10.09 -4.98
N ARG A 105 0.07 10.25 -5.83
CA ARG A 105 0.01 9.55 -7.14
C ARG A 105 1.20 9.91 -8.04
N PHE A 106 1.70 11.14 -7.93
CA PHE A 106 2.89 11.58 -8.66
C PHE A 106 4.12 10.75 -8.27
N LYS A 107 4.35 10.54 -6.97
CA LYS A 107 5.46 9.69 -6.50
C LYS A 107 5.32 8.23 -6.92
N TYR A 108 4.10 7.71 -6.91
CA TYR A 108 3.83 6.38 -7.47
C TYR A 108 4.23 6.29 -8.94
N GLN A 109 3.75 7.23 -9.77
CA GLN A 109 4.05 7.26 -11.21
C GLN A 109 5.56 7.38 -11.48
N GLN A 110 6.25 8.26 -10.75
CA GLN A 110 7.70 8.42 -10.87
C GLN A 110 8.43 7.10 -10.58
N ALA A 111 8.08 6.43 -9.48
CA ALA A 111 8.73 5.17 -9.09
C ALA A 111 8.40 4.03 -10.08
N PHE A 112 7.16 3.97 -10.57
CA PHE A 112 6.74 2.98 -11.56
C PHE A 112 7.47 3.16 -12.90
N GLN A 113 7.58 4.40 -13.39
CA GLN A 113 8.33 4.70 -14.61
C GLN A 113 9.82 4.34 -14.49
N GLN A 114 10.42 4.59 -13.33
CA GLN A 114 11.81 4.20 -13.07
C GLN A 114 11.98 2.67 -13.14
N LEU A 115 11.06 1.92 -12.54
CA LEU A 115 11.06 0.46 -12.57
C LEU A 115 10.91 -0.07 -14.01
N GLN A 116 10.01 0.50 -14.81
CA GLN A 116 9.85 0.14 -16.21
C GLN A 116 11.11 0.41 -17.06
N LYS A 117 11.82 1.51 -16.80
CA LYS A 117 13.07 1.83 -17.51
C LYS A 117 14.17 0.81 -17.21
N LEU A 118 14.27 0.36 -15.95
CA LEU A 118 15.24 -0.67 -15.56
C LEU A 118 14.95 -2.02 -16.23
N GLN A 119 13.67 -2.39 -16.37
CA GLN A 119 13.27 -3.63 -17.03
C GLN A 119 13.48 -3.63 -18.55
N LYS A 120 13.44 -2.46 -19.20
CA LYS A 120 13.67 -2.33 -20.65
C LYS A 120 15.15 -2.16 -21.02
N GLY A 121 16.00 -1.85 -20.04
CA GLY A 121 17.45 -1.69 -20.24
C GLY A 121 18.28 -2.89 -19.80
N ALA A 122 17.63 -4.00 -19.42
CA ALA A 122 18.22 -5.30 -19.14
C ALA A 122 17.86 -6.28 -20.26
#